data_AF-A0A959PPU0-F1
#
_entry.id   AF-A0A959PPU0-F1
#
_cell.length_a   1.000
_cell.length_b   1.000
_cell.length_c   1.000
_cell.angle_alpha   90.00
_cell.angle_beta   90.00
_cell.angle_gamma   90.00
#
_symmetry.space_group_name_H-M   'P 1'
#
loop_
_entity.id
_entity.type
_entity.pdbx_description
1 polymer ?
#
loop_
_entity_poly.entity_id
_entity_poly.type
_entity_poly.pdbx_seq_one_letter_code
_entity_poly.pdbx_strand_id
1 'polypeptide(L)'
;MEKWVLRKAFEDMLPESIVWRQKEQFSDGVGYSWIDTLKELVQKNVTDEQLANAVYKFPDQTPSSKEEYYYRSIFESHFPSRSASLCVPSVPSVACSSPVALEWDAAFKNMNDPSGRAVKDIHTQA
;
A
#
# COMPACT_ATOMS: atom_id res chain seq x y z
N MET A 1 7.05 -6.39 20.30
CA MET A 1 6.16 -5.22 20.35
C MET A 1 6.88 -4.04 19.70
N GLU A 2 6.39 -3.58 18.57
CA GLU A 2 6.85 -2.39 17.87
C GLU A 2 6.67 -1.11 18.72
N LYS A 3 7.49 -0.10 18.47
CA LYS A 3 7.43 1.21 19.12
C LYS A 3 7.52 1.15 20.67
N TRP A 4 8.22 0.17 21.21
CA TRP A 4 8.28 -0.07 22.66
C TRP A 4 8.68 1.16 23.49
N VAL A 5 9.72 1.89 23.07
CA VAL A 5 10.21 3.10 23.79
C VAL A 5 9.11 4.16 23.88
N LEU A 6 8.37 4.37 22.79
CA LEU A 6 7.22 5.27 22.76
C LEU A 6 6.11 4.75 23.68
N ARG A 7 5.79 3.45 23.64
CA ARG A 7 4.73 2.88 24.49
C ARG A 7 5.06 3.00 25.97
N LYS A 8 6.31 2.73 26.37
CA LYS A 8 6.77 2.89 27.76
C LYS A 8 6.76 4.32 28.25
N ALA A 9 7.20 5.27 27.43
CA ALA A 9 7.26 6.68 27.83
C ALA A 9 5.89 7.29 28.17
N PHE A 10 4.79 6.69 27.69
CA PHE A 10 3.43 7.20 27.85
C PHE A 10 2.48 6.16 28.49
N GLU A 11 3.01 5.13 29.17
CA GLU A 11 2.19 3.99 29.60
C GLU A 11 1.13 4.34 30.65
N ASP A 12 1.37 5.37 31.46
CA ASP A 12 0.44 5.84 32.48
C ASP A 12 -0.63 6.82 31.93
N MET A 13 -0.56 7.19 30.64
CA MET A 13 -1.44 8.19 30.04
C MET A 13 -2.63 7.62 29.27
N LEU A 14 -2.64 6.32 28.98
CA LEU A 14 -3.69 5.64 28.20
C LEU A 14 -4.01 4.28 28.84
N PRO A 15 -5.20 3.71 28.60
CA PRO A 15 -5.50 2.35 29.06
C PRO A 15 -4.47 1.34 28.55
N GLU A 16 -4.09 0.38 29.40
CA GLU A 16 -3.10 -0.65 29.08
C GLU A 16 -3.42 -1.38 27.75
N SER A 17 -4.71 -1.65 27.52
CA SER A 17 -5.21 -2.29 26.30
C SER A 17 -4.99 -1.47 25.02
N ILE A 18 -4.72 -0.17 25.13
CA ILE A 18 -4.38 0.72 24.02
C ILE A 18 -2.86 0.87 23.91
N VAL A 19 -2.17 1.11 25.05
CA VAL A 19 -0.71 1.27 25.12
C VAL A 19 0.01 0.05 24.57
N TRP A 20 -0.50 -1.15 24.81
CA TRP A 20 0.10 -2.41 24.40
C TRP A 20 -0.66 -3.11 23.26
N ARG A 21 -1.59 -2.40 22.62
CA ARG A 21 -2.28 -2.92 21.43
C ARG A 21 -1.28 -3.13 20.29
N GLN A 22 -1.28 -4.33 19.72
CA GLN A 22 -0.51 -4.62 18.50
C GLN A 22 -0.93 -3.68 17.37
N LYS A 23 0.05 -3.19 16.60
CA LYS A 23 -0.21 -2.36 15.42
C LYS A 23 -0.88 -3.21 14.34
N GLU A 24 -2.13 -2.90 14.06
CA GLU A 24 -2.81 -3.32 12.83
C GLU A 24 -2.34 -2.45 11.66
N GLN A 25 -2.13 -3.03 10.48
CA GLN A 25 -1.89 -2.24 9.28
C GLN A 25 -3.15 -1.42 8.90
N PHE A 26 -2.96 -0.35 8.11
CA PHE A 26 -4.02 0.66 7.93
C PHE A 26 -5.27 0.10 7.27
N SER A 27 -5.13 -0.80 6.32
CA SER A 27 -6.25 -1.46 5.68
C SER A 27 -7.09 -2.32 6.63
N ASP A 28 -6.41 -3.09 7.47
CA ASP A 28 -7.05 -4.03 8.39
C ASP A 28 -7.74 -3.26 9.53
N GLY A 29 -7.19 -2.10 9.91
CA GLY A 29 -7.80 -1.19 10.86
C GLY A 29 -9.03 -0.42 10.35
N VAL A 30 -9.19 -0.25 9.03
CA VAL A 30 -10.37 0.39 8.41
C VAL A 30 -11.48 -0.63 8.18
N GLY A 31 -11.12 -1.87 7.82
CA GLY A 31 -12.03 -3.00 7.64
C GLY A 31 -11.73 -3.78 6.37
N TYR A 32 -11.71 -5.11 6.48
CA TYR A 32 -11.31 -6.01 5.39
C TYR A 32 -12.12 -5.83 4.08
N SER A 33 -13.40 -5.46 4.18
CA SER A 33 -14.26 -5.25 3.02
C SER A 33 -13.83 -4.06 2.16
N TRP A 34 -13.06 -3.10 2.69
CA TRP A 34 -12.65 -1.91 1.96
C TRP A 34 -11.73 -2.26 0.78
N ILE A 35 -10.66 -3.03 1.03
CA ILE A 35 -9.74 -3.46 -0.02
C ILE A 35 -10.46 -4.32 -1.05
N ASP A 36 -11.29 -5.26 -0.59
CA ASP A 36 -11.96 -6.19 -1.49
C ASP A 36 -12.93 -5.45 -2.42
N THR A 37 -13.63 -4.45 -1.89
CA THR A 37 -14.47 -3.54 -2.70
C THR A 37 -13.65 -2.75 -3.72
N LEU A 38 -12.46 -2.25 -3.34
CA LEU A 38 -11.57 -1.56 -4.28
C LEU A 38 -11.09 -2.48 -5.41
N LYS A 39 -10.67 -3.70 -5.07
CA LYS A 39 -10.25 -4.71 -6.06
C LYS A 39 -11.39 -5.04 -7.02
N GLU A 40 -12.60 -5.25 -6.51
CA GLU A 40 -13.79 -5.49 -7.34
C GLU A 40 -14.12 -4.32 -8.26
N LEU A 41 -14.07 -3.09 -7.73
CA LEU A 41 -14.31 -1.87 -8.51
C LEU A 41 -13.30 -1.77 -9.65
N VAL A 42 -12.01 -1.91 -9.34
CA VAL A 42 -10.92 -1.83 -10.31
C VAL A 42 -11.05 -2.92 -11.38
N GLN A 43 -11.38 -4.15 -11.00
CA GLN A 43 -11.58 -5.25 -11.96
C GLN A 43 -12.72 -4.98 -12.94
N LYS A 44 -13.76 -4.26 -12.52
CA LYS A 44 -14.87 -3.84 -13.40
C LYS A 44 -14.50 -2.67 -14.32
N ASN A 45 -13.57 -1.82 -13.91
CA ASN A 45 -13.23 -0.57 -14.62
C ASN A 45 -11.97 -0.67 -15.49
N VAL A 46 -11.11 -1.66 -15.28
CA VAL A 46 -9.88 -1.85 -16.04
C VAL A 46 -9.84 -3.26 -16.63
N THR A 47 -9.81 -3.34 -17.96
CA THR A 47 -9.73 -4.60 -18.68
C THR A 47 -8.29 -5.14 -18.73
N ASP A 48 -8.13 -6.44 -18.97
CA ASP A 48 -6.80 -7.03 -19.15
C ASP A 48 -6.08 -6.45 -20.38
N GLU A 49 -6.83 -6.15 -21.44
CA GLU A 49 -6.31 -5.50 -22.65
C GLU A 49 -5.81 -4.08 -22.37
N GLN A 50 -6.52 -3.30 -21.54
CA GLN A 50 -6.07 -1.97 -21.15
C GLN A 50 -4.74 -2.03 -20.39
N LEU A 51 -4.60 -3.00 -19.48
CA LEU A 51 -3.36 -3.20 -18.74
C LEU A 51 -2.24 -3.70 -19.67
N ALA A 52 -2.51 -4.66 -20.55
CA ALA A 52 -1.55 -5.17 -21.53
C ALA A 52 -1.00 -4.08 -22.46
N ASN A 53 -1.82 -3.08 -22.76
CA ASN A 53 -1.46 -1.93 -23.59
C ASN A 53 -1.10 -0.67 -22.78
N ALA A 54 -0.91 -0.79 -21.46
CA ALA A 54 -0.67 0.35 -20.58
C ALA A 54 0.56 1.17 -20.98
N VAL A 55 1.60 0.51 -21.54
CA VAL A 55 2.85 1.17 -21.98
C VAL A 55 2.62 2.24 -23.06
N TYR A 56 1.60 2.07 -23.90
CA TYR A 56 1.29 3.03 -24.97
C TYR A 56 0.54 4.25 -24.44
N LYS A 57 -0.25 4.07 -23.38
CA LYS A 57 -1.00 5.16 -22.74
C LYS A 57 -0.16 5.89 -21.69
N PHE A 58 0.63 5.14 -20.92
CA PHE A 58 1.45 5.61 -19.81
C PHE A 58 2.92 5.20 -20.04
N PRO A 59 3.64 5.88 -20.94
CA PRO A 59 5.00 5.50 -21.31
C PRO A 59 6.01 5.69 -20.17
N ASP A 60 5.80 6.69 -19.31
CA ASP A 60 6.60 6.89 -18.10
C ASP A 60 5.87 6.26 -16.89
N GLN A 61 6.61 5.47 -16.10
CA GLN A 61 6.10 4.81 -14.90
C GLN A 61 4.82 4.01 -15.19
N THR A 62 4.91 3.12 -16.18
CA THR A 62 3.78 2.31 -16.66
C THR A 62 3.17 1.49 -15.51
N PRO A 63 1.85 1.58 -15.29
CA PRO A 63 1.16 0.77 -14.29
C PRO A 63 1.37 -0.73 -14.50
N SER A 64 1.69 -1.44 -13.43
CA SER A 64 1.93 -2.88 -13.42
C SER A 64 0.73 -3.71 -12.95
N SER A 65 -0.28 -3.04 -12.37
CA SER A 65 -1.53 -3.63 -11.92
C SER A 65 -2.73 -2.84 -12.41
N LYS A 66 -3.91 -3.47 -12.43
CA LYS A 66 -5.17 -2.78 -12.77
C LYS A 66 -5.48 -1.64 -11.79
N GLU A 67 -5.12 -1.80 -10.53
CA GLU A 67 -5.37 -0.81 -9.49
C GLU A 67 -4.50 0.43 -9.71
N GLU A 68 -3.20 0.23 -9.98
CA GLU A 68 -2.32 1.32 -10.41
C GLU A 68 -2.83 1.99 -11.69
N TYR A 69 -3.33 1.22 -12.67
CA TYR A 69 -3.86 1.77 -13.91
C TYR A 69 -5.08 2.66 -13.65
N TYR A 70 -5.96 2.23 -12.75
CA TYR A 70 -7.15 2.98 -12.37
C TYR A 70 -6.77 4.31 -11.71
N TYR A 71 -5.89 4.28 -10.70
CA TYR A 71 -5.41 5.50 -10.04
C TYR A 71 -4.62 6.41 -10.98
N ARG A 72 -3.77 5.84 -11.83
CA ARG A 72 -3.02 6.61 -12.85
C ARG A 72 -3.96 7.28 -13.84
N SER A 73 -5.05 6.63 -14.24
CA SER A 73 -6.06 7.21 -15.12
C SER A 73 -6.80 8.39 -14.47
N ILE A 74 -7.08 8.31 -13.16
CA ILE A 74 -7.66 9.43 -12.39
C ILE A 74 -6.64 10.56 -12.26
N PHE A 75 -5.40 10.24 -11.89
CA PHE A 75 -4.35 11.25 -11.77
C PHE A 75 -4.18 12.03 -13.07
N GLU A 76 -4.10 11.33 -14.20
CA GLU A 76 -3.84 11.95 -15.51
C GLU A 76 -5.05 12.73 -16.04
N SER A 77 -6.27 12.43 -15.60
CA SER A 77 -7.46 13.24 -15.92
C SER A 77 -7.44 14.61 -15.24
N HIS A 78 -6.80 14.72 -14.06
CA HIS A 78 -6.63 15.97 -13.33
C HIS A 78 -5.31 16.67 -13.66
N PHE A 79 -4.25 15.91 -13.92
CA PHE A 79 -2.89 16.38 -14.15
C PHE A 79 -2.31 15.79 -15.44
N PRO A 80 -2.77 16.22 -16.63
CA PRO A 80 -2.36 15.67 -17.93
C PRO A 80 -0.97 16.20 -18.35
N SER A 81 0.04 15.96 -17.52
CA SER A 81 1.40 16.45 -17.69
C SER A 81 2.40 15.38 -17.31
N ARG A 82 3.35 15.14 -18.22
CA ARG A 82 4.51 14.28 -17.97
C ARG A 82 5.33 14.75 -16.78
N SER A 83 5.48 16.06 -16.61
CA SER A 83 6.20 16.62 -15.45
C SER A 83 5.48 16.31 -14.15
N ALA A 84 4.14 16.36 -14.15
CA ALA A 84 3.35 16.02 -12.97
C ALA A 84 3.45 14.53 -12.63
N SER A 85 3.40 13.63 -13.62
CA SER A 85 3.57 12.20 -13.37
C SER A 85 4.94 11.88 -12.78
N LEU A 86 6.01 12.54 -13.27
CA LEU A 86 7.37 12.34 -12.75
C LEU A 86 7.58 12.90 -11.32
N CYS A 87 6.66 13.72 -10.80
CA CYS A 87 6.66 14.12 -9.39
C CYS A 87 6.18 13.01 -8.46
N VAL A 88 5.53 11.96 -8.96
CA VAL A 88 5.08 10.81 -8.18
C VAL A 88 6.18 9.72 -8.22
N PRO A 89 6.80 9.35 -7.10
CA PRO A 89 7.78 8.27 -7.09
C PRO A 89 7.15 6.92 -7.44
N SER A 90 7.72 6.20 -8.40
CA SER A 90 7.33 4.82 -8.77
C SER A 90 8.50 3.88 -8.48
N VAL A 91 8.83 3.76 -7.20
CA VAL A 91 9.91 2.89 -6.71
C VAL A 91 9.31 1.79 -5.84
N PRO A 92 9.94 0.59 -5.76
CA PRO A 92 9.47 -0.46 -4.86
C PRO A 92 9.36 0.03 -3.42
N SER A 93 8.21 -0.19 -2.79
CA SER A 93 7.94 0.20 -1.42
C SER A 93 6.98 -0.77 -0.76
N VAL A 94 7.08 -0.93 0.55
CA VAL A 94 6.07 -1.62 1.36
C VAL A 94 5.41 -0.62 2.29
N ALA A 95 4.11 -0.41 2.08
CA ALA A 95 3.28 0.55 2.82
C ALA A 95 3.95 1.94 2.90
N CYS A 96 4.13 2.48 4.11
CA CYS A 96 4.71 3.80 4.36
C CYS A 96 6.24 3.80 4.42
N SER A 97 6.90 2.80 3.85
CA SER A 97 8.36 2.63 3.95
C SER A 97 9.07 3.00 2.66
N SER A 98 10.33 3.42 2.77
CA SER A 98 11.18 3.66 1.60
C SER A 98 11.72 2.33 1.02
N PRO A 99 12.31 2.34 -0.19
CA PRO A 99 13.00 1.16 -0.73
C PRO A 99 14.06 0.60 0.23
N VAL A 100 14.66 1.45 1.08
CA VAL A 100 15.66 1.05 2.08
C VAL A 100 15.09 0.03 3.07
N ALA A 101 13.81 0.13 3.43
CA ALA A 101 13.19 -0.83 4.35
C ALA A 101 13.10 -2.24 3.76
N LEU A 102 13.02 -2.37 2.43
CA LEU A 102 13.06 -3.66 1.74
C LEU A 102 14.44 -4.33 1.81
N GLU A 103 15.49 -3.55 2.06
CA GLU A 103 16.85 -4.07 2.20
C GLU A 103 17.11 -4.66 3.60
N TRP A 104 16.36 -4.21 4.61
CA TRP A 104 16.58 -4.57 6.00
C TRP A 104 16.09 -5.97 6.38
N ASP A 105 15.12 -6.52 5.65
CA ASP A 105 14.61 -7.86 5.88
C ASP A 105 14.31 -8.57 4.55
N ALA A 106 14.86 -9.78 4.39
CA ALA A 106 14.62 -10.60 3.22
C ALA A 106 13.14 -11.00 3.06
N ALA A 107 12.38 -11.07 4.15
CA ALA A 107 10.95 -11.35 4.13
C ALA A 107 10.16 -10.27 3.38
N PHE A 108 10.57 -9.00 3.45
CA PHE A 108 9.92 -7.89 2.74
C PHE A 108 10.20 -7.88 1.23
N LYS A 109 11.31 -8.46 0.78
CA LYS A 109 11.70 -8.45 -0.65
C LYS A 109 10.70 -9.13 -1.57
N ASN A 110 9.97 -10.12 -1.06
CA ASN A 110 9.03 -10.93 -1.85
C ASN A 110 7.55 -10.59 -1.54
N MET A 111 7.29 -9.57 -0.72
CA MET A 111 5.92 -9.15 -0.38
C MET A 111 5.55 -7.88 -1.13
N ASN A 112 4.83 -8.07 -2.22
CA ASN A 112 4.31 -7.00 -3.06
C ASN A 112 2.79 -6.86 -2.88
N ASP A 113 2.31 -6.83 -1.62
CA ASP A 113 0.91 -6.51 -1.33
C ASP A 113 0.79 -5.01 -1.02
N PRO A 114 0.36 -4.18 -2.00
CA PRO A 114 0.20 -2.74 -1.79
C PRO A 114 -0.92 -2.42 -0.80
N SER A 115 -1.81 -3.38 -0.53
CA SER A 115 -2.93 -3.19 0.39
C SER A 115 -2.46 -3.07 1.84
N GLY A 116 -1.23 -3.51 2.14
CA GLY A 116 -0.72 -3.51 3.50
C GLY A 116 -1.51 -4.45 4.40
N ARG A 117 -2.11 -5.53 3.89
CA ARG A 117 -2.64 -6.57 4.78
C ARG A 117 -1.50 -7.11 5.66
N ALA A 118 -1.84 -7.42 6.89
CA ALA A 118 -0.98 -8.14 7.82
C ALA A 118 -0.27 -9.31 7.10
N VAL A 119 1.05 -9.28 7.15
CA VAL A 119 1.89 -10.38 6.67
C VAL A 119 1.52 -11.61 7.50
N LYS A 120 1.06 -12.67 6.84
CA LYS A 120 0.87 -13.98 7.50
C LYS A 120 2.17 -14.31 8.21
N ASP A 121 2.06 -14.64 9.51
CA ASP A 121 3.14 -14.96 10.46
C ASP A 121 3.59 -13.84 11.42
N ILE A 122 3.13 -12.58 11.26
CA ILE A 122 3.36 -11.52 12.27
C ILE A 122 2.23 -11.46 13.30
N HIS A 123 1.02 -11.89 12.92
CA HIS A 123 -0.18 -11.82 13.74
C HIS A 123 -0.65 -13.24 14.10
N THR A 124 -0.61 -13.59 15.38
CA THR A 124 -1.02 -14.91 15.90
C THR A 124 -2.54 -15.06 16.07
N GLN A 125 -3.28 -13.98 15.91
CA GLN A 125 -4.75 -13.95 15.92
C GLN A 125 -5.21 -13.19 14.68
N ALA A 126 -5.29 -13.89 13.55
CA ALA A 126 -5.90 -13.40 12.31
C ALA A 126 -7.26 -14.09 12.13
#